data_AF-A0A7X6R2F6-F1
#
_entry.id   AF-A0A7X6R2F6-F1
#
_cell.length_a   1.000
_cell.length_b   1.000
_cell.length_c   1.000
_cell.angle_alpha   90.00
_cell.angle_beta   90.00
_cell.angle_gamma   90.00
#
_symmetry.space_group_name_H-M   'P 1'
#
loop_
_entity.id
_entity.type
_entity.pdbx_description
1 polymer ?
#
loop_
_entity_poly.entity_id
_entity_poly.type
_entity_poly.pdbx_seq_one_letter_code
_entity_poly.pdbx_strand_id
1 'polypeptide(L)'
;MVGQLPRVGVEVTNATLPTGESLPDPDCWALRSGAEPVDVIGAELSVWAASDVVLVVEVSDETVVQDLNRKADLYSRAGYPTYWVVTKDVIYEHTEPTPQGYRTRTRYRPGERIPVRYADLLGRR
;
A
#
# COMPACT_ATOMS: atom_id res chain seq x y z
N MET A 1 -11.97 -13.62 -15.84
CA MET A 1 -11.88 -14.22 -14.50
C MET A 1 -11.46 -13.12 -13.55
N VAL A 2 -12.27 -12.82 -12.53
CA VAL A 2 -11.87 -11.90 -11.46
C VAL A 2 -10.95 -12.68 -10.52
N GLY A 3 -9.70 -12.21 -10.35
CA GLY A 3 -8.78 -12.78 -9.37
C GLY A 3 -8.97 -12.09 -8.03
N GLN A 4 -9.02 -12.86 -6.94
CA GLN A 4 -8.91 -12.29 -5.59
C GLN A 4 -7.44 -12.23 -5.19
N LEU A 5 -7.05 -11.14 -4.53
CA LEU A 5 -5.72 -11.04 -3.94
C LEU A 5 -5.56 -12.10 -2.84
N PRO A 6 -4.39 -12.78 -2.75
CA PRO A 6 -4.10 -13.71 -1.67
C PRO A 6 -4.29 -13.06 -0.30
N ARG A 7 -5.07 -13.72 0.57
CA ARG A 7 -5.27 -13.30 1.97
C ARG A 7 -4.53 -14.15 2.99
N VAL A 8 -3.79 -15.16 2.54
CA VAL A 8 -3.01 -16.01 3.45
C VAL A 8 -1.85 -15.20 4.02
N GLY A 9 -1.80 -15.10 5.35
CA GLY A 9 -0.73 -14.39 6.06
C GLY A 9 -0.83 -12.86 6.01
N VAL A 10 -1.96 -12.31 5.54
CA VAL A 10 -2.26 -10.88 5.63
C VAL A 10 -3.67 -10.62 6.16
N GLU A 11 -3.82 -9.48 6.82
CA GLU A 11 -5.09 -8.90 7.23
C GLU A 11 -5.34 -7.65 6.40
N VAL A 12 -6.53 -7.54 5.79
CA VAL A 12 -6.90 -6.37 4.96
C VAL A 12 -7.82 -5.47 5.78
N THR A 13 -7.53 -4.18 5.79
CA THR A 13 -8.29 -3.18 6.53
C THR A 13 -8.40 -1.88 5.73
N ASN A 14 -9.31 -1.01 6.15
CA ASN A 14 -9.53 0.35 5.65
C ASN A 14 -9.34 1.40 6.76
N ALA A 15 -8.72 1.01 7.88
CA ALA A 15 -8.40 1.93 8.95
C ALA A 15 -7.45 3.03 8.46
N THR A 16 -7.55 4.22 9.06
CA THR A 16 -6.55 5.28 8.92
C THR A 16 -5.16 4.69 9.12
N LEU A 17 -4.23 5.03 8.23
CA LEU A 17 -2.88 4.48 8.22
C LEU A 17 -1.89 5.59 8.57
N PRO A 18 -1.51 5.76 9.85
CA PRO A 18 -0.54 6.77 10.24
C PRO A 18 0.74 6.69 9.42
N THR A 19 1.20 7.84 8.97
CA THR A 19 2.55 8.05 8.44
C THR A 19 3.27 9.03 9.37
N GLY A 20 4.60 9.11 9.28
CA GLY A 20 5.35 10.08 10.09
C GLY A 20 4.97 11.55 9.85
N GLU A 21 4.28 11.85 8.74
CA GLU A 21 3.95 13.22 8.30
C GLU A 21 2.44 13.52 8.26
N SER A 22 1.57 12.50 8.24
CA SER A 22 0.12 12.65 8.06
C SER A 22 -0.67 11.41 8.49
N LEU A 23 -2.00 11.52 8.55
CA LEU A 23 -2.94 10.43 8.85
C LEU A 23 -3.84 10.15 7.64
N PRO A 24 -3.32 9.54 6.56
CA PRO A 24 -4.13 9.23 5.37
C PRO A 24 -5.15 8.10 5.63
N ASP A 25 -6.26 8.18 4.91
CA ASP A 25 -7.32 7.16 4.86
C ASP A 25 -7.28 6.46 3.47
N PRO A 26 -6.39 5.48 3.27
CA PRO A 26 -6.39 4.68 2.05
C PRO A 26 -7.65 3.82 1.93
N ASP A 27 -8.11 3.57 0.71
CA ASP A 27 -9.30 2.73 0.47
C ASP A 27 -9.16 1.32 1.05
N CYS A 28 -7.96 0.74 0.93
CA CYS A 28 -7.57 -0.41 1.74
C CYS A 28 -6.05 -0.58 1.79
N TRP A 29 -5.60 -1.36 2.76
CA TRP A 29 -4.21 -1.79 2.87
C TRP A 29 -4.13 -3.17 3.53
N ALA A 30 -3.02 -3.85 3.28
CA ALA A 30 -2.74 -5.19 3.79
C ALA A 30 -1.62 -5.15 4.83
N LEU A 31 -1.92 -5.68 6.01
CA LEU A 31 -0.99 -5.88 7.12
C LEU A 31 -0.53 -7.33 7.14
N ARG A 32 0.74 -7.60 7.43
CA ARG A 32 1.21 -8.95 7.73
C ARG A 32 0.46 -9.52 8.95
N SER A 33 -0.10 -10.71 8.86
CA SER A 33 -0.78 -11.36 9.99
C SER A 33 0.15 -11.52 11.20
N GLY A 34 -0.37 -11.23 12.39
CA GLY A 34 0.39 -11.24 13.64
C GLY A 34 1.50 -10.19 13.68
N ALA A 35 1.39 -9.11 12.91
CA ALA A 35 2.14 -7.89 13.20
C ALA A 35 1.56 -7.25 14.46
N GLU A 36 2.44 -6.66 15.27
CA GLU A 36 2.07 -5.90 16.45
C GLU A 36 2.33 -4.41 16.17
N PRO A 37 1.49 -3.49 16.68
CA PRO A 37 1.75 -2.06 16.55
C PRO A 37 3.12 -1.69 17.14
N VAL A 38 3.84 -0.83 16.43
CA VAL A 38 5.12 -0.28 16.93
C VAL A 38 4.92 0.97 17.77
N ASP A 39 3.80 1.66 17.62
CA ASP A 39 3.40 2.83 18.39
C ASP A 39 1.88 3.04 18.30
N VAL A 40 1.34 4.00 19.05
CA VAL A 40 -0.07 4.42 18.98
C VAL A 40 -0.14 5.95 18.98
N ILE A 41 -0.85 6.51 18.00
CA ILE A 41 -1.17 7.95 17.98
C ILE A 41 -2.52 8.17 18.65
N GLY A 42 -2.52 9.01 19.69
CA GLY A 42 -3.71 9.24 20.51
C GLY A 42 -4.05 7.99 21.34
N ALA A 43 -5.33 7.63 21.38
CA ALA A 43 -5.81 6.49 22.16
C ALA A 43 -6.10 5.22 21.32
N GLU A 44 -6.15 5.33 19.98
CA GLU A 44 -6.75 4.28 19.15
C GLU A 44 -6.01 3.99 17.82
N LEU A 45 -5.17 4.91 17.33
CA LEU A 45 -4.54 4.72 16.02
C LEU A 45 -3.22 3.97 16.13
N SER A 46 -3.24 2.69 15.78
CA SER A 46 -2.04 1.87 15.71
C SER A 46 -1.11 2.33 14.60
N VAL A 47 0.17 2.48 14.93
CA VAL A 47 1.26 2.71 13.97
C VAL A 47 1.95 1.38 13.73
N TRP A 48 2.27 1.08 12.47
CA TRP A 48 2.83 -0.20 12.05
C TRP A 48 4.24 -0.03 11.52
N ALA A 49 5.07 -1.06 11.67
CA ALA A 49 6.35 -1.10 10.96
C ALA A 49 6.09 -1.07 9.45
N ALA A 50 6.87 -0.28 8.71
CA ALA A 50 6.70 -0.16 7.27
C ALA A 50 6.80 -1.50 6.53
N SER A 51 7.62 -2.43 7.02
CA SER A 51 7.75 -3.79 6.50
C SER A 51 6.53 -4.69 6.73
N ASP A 52 5.67 -4.33 7.67
CA ASP A 52 4.44 -5.08 7.98
C ASP A 52 3.24 -4.56 7.19
N VAL A 53 3.28 -3.33 6.69
CA VAL A 53 2.29 -2.77 5.76
C VAL A 53 2.68 -3.16 4.33
N VAL A 54 2.24 -4.34 3.89
CA VAL A 54 2.80 -4.98 2.70
C VAL A 54 2.21 -4.51 1.37
N LEU A 55 1.04 -3.85 1.40
CA LEU A 55 0.41 -3.20 0.25
C LEU A 55 -0.51 -2.07 0.73
N VAL A 56 -0.41 -0.90 0.12
CA VAL A 56 -1.39 0.20 0.25
C VAL A 56 -2.11 0.39 -1.09
N VAL A 57 -3.43 0.61 -1.07
CA VAL A 57 -4.25 0.76 -2.28
C VAL A 57 -5.13 2.00 -2.19
N GLU A 58 -5.15 2.76 -3.29
CA GLU A 58 -6.08 3.85 -3.53
C GLU A 58 -6.84 3.56 -4.84
N VAL A 59 -8.14 3.84 -4.85
CA VAL A 59 -9.03 3.73 -6.00
C VAL A 59 -9.42 5.13 -6.43
N SER A 60 -8.74 5.63 -7.45
CA SER A 60 -8.86 7.01 -7.91
C SER A 60 -9.73 7.11 -9.17
N ASP A 61 -10.82 7.88 -9.08
CA ASP A 61 -11.54 8.37 -10.27
C ASP A 61 -11.07 9.81 -10.59
N GLU A 62 -11.47 10.78 -9.77
CA GLU A 62 -11.12 12.20 -9.95
C GLU A 62 -9.83 12.61 -9.21
N THR A 63 -9.41 11.86 -8.19
CA THR A 63 -8.27 12.20 -7.30
C THR A 63 -6.91 11.68 -7.79
N VAL A 64 -6.84 11.14 -9.00
CA VAL A 64 -5.66 10.44 -9.52
C VAL A 64 -4.37 11.28 -9.45
N VAL A 65 -4.45 12.59 -9.64
CA VAL A 65 -3.29 13.49 -9.54
C VAL A 65 -2.76 13.57 -8.11
N GLN A 66 -3.65 13.60 -7.12
CA GLN A 66 -3.24 13.61 -5.72
C GLN A 66 -2.63 12.27 -5.31
N ASP A 67 -3.23 11.16 -5.76
CA ASP A 67 -2.79 9.82 -5.41
C ASP A 67 -1.45 9.45 -6.06
N LEU A 68 -1.20 9.92 -7.30
CA LEU A 68 0.06 9.69 -8.02
C LEU A 68 1.21 10.62 -7.62
N ASN A 69 0.94 11.69 -6.87
CA ASN A 69 1.96 12.65 -6.43
C ASN A 69 2.03 12.69 -4.90
N ARG A 70 1.14 13.44 -4.25
CA ARG A 70 1.19 13.70 -2.80
C ARG A 70 1.17 12.41 -1.97
N LYS A 71 0.23 11.49 -2.24
CA LYS A 71 0.15 10.24 -1.48
C LYS A 71 1.31 9.29 -1.81
N ALA A 72 1.75 9.24 -3.06
CA ALA A 72 2.94 8.48 -3.44
C ALA A 72 4.18 8.94 -2.65
N ASP A 73 4.37 10.24 -2.49
CA ASP A 73 5.48 10.79 -1.68
C ASP A 73 5.35 10.43 -0.20
N LEU A 74 4.15 10.59 0.39
CA LEU A 74 3.87 10.25 1.78
C LEU A 74 4.14 8.76 2.07
N TYR A 75 3.57 7.87 1.26
CA TYR A 75 3.73 6.42 1.44
C TYR A 75 5.17 5.96 1.17
N SER A 76 5.87 6.59 0.23
CA SER A 76 7.29 6.31 0.01
C SER A 76 8.17 6.73 1.18
N ARG A 77 7.94 7.92 1.76
CA ARG A 77 8.68 8.41 2.93
C ARG A 77 8.40 7.57 4.17
N ALA A 78 7.18 7.06 4.31
CA ALA A 78 6.81 6.08 5.33
C ALA A 78 7.49 4.71 5.12
N GLY A 79 8.09 4.47 3.94
CA GLY A 79 8.84 3.25 3.64
C GLY A 79 7.97 2.06 3.22
N TYR A 80 6.71 2.29 2.85
CA TYR A 80 5.82 1.20 2.47
C TYR A 80 6.30 0.54 1.17
N PRO A 81 6.48 -0.80 1.14
CA PRO A 81 7.16 -1.49 0.05
C PRO A 81 6.40 -1.46 -1.28
N THR A 82 5.07 -1.45 -1.25
CA THR A 82 4.21 -1.49 -2.44
C THR A 82 3.00 -0.57 -2.27
N TYR A 83 2.76 0.29 -3.26
CA TYR A 83 1.60 1.19 -3.30
C TYR A 83 0.91 1.15 -4.66
N TRP A 84 -0.39 0.87 -4.68
CA TRP A 84 -1.19 0.81 -5.89
C TRP A 84 -2.15 2.00 -5.98
N VAL A 85 -2.15 2.64 -7.14
CA VAL A 85 -3.20 3.58 -7.54
C VAL A 85 -4.00 2.92 -8.64
N VAL A 86 -5.23 2.52 -8.32
CA VAL A 86 -6.17 1.86 -9.21
C VAL A 86 -7.07 2.92 -9.82
N THR A 87 -7.04 3.07 -11.15
CA THR A 87 -7.97 3.94 -11.87
C THR A 87 -8.96 3.12 -12.66
N LYS A 88 -9.93 3.78 -13.30
CA LYS A 88 -10.86 3.12 -14.23
C LYS A 88 -10.15 2.39 -15.39
N ASP A 89 -8.97 2.87 -15.80
CA ASP A 89 -8.29 2.42 -17.02
C ASP A 89 -7.05 1.58 -16.73
N VAL A 90 -6.33 1.84 -15.63
CA VAL A 90 -5.01 1.27 -15.35
C VAL A 90 -4.74 1.14 -13.85
N ILE A 91 -3.76 0.32 -13.49
CA ILE A 91 -3.17 0.28 -12.16
C ILE A 91 -1.74 0.80 -12.24
N TYR A 92 -1.38 1.74 -11.38
CA TYR A 92 0.00 2.17 -11.16
C TYR A 92 0.57 1.49 -9.91
N GLU A 93 1.55 0.62 -10.09
CA GLU A 93 2.33 0.03 -9.01
C GLU A 93 3.55 0.90 -8.73
N HIS A 94 3.70 1.31 -7.48
CA HIS A 94 4.88 2.02 -6.98
C HIS A 94 5.66 1.10 -6.03
N THR A 95 6.97 1.00 -6.23
CA THR A 95 7.88 0.14 -5.46
C THR A 95 9.25 0.78 -5.28
N GLU A 96 10.08 0.19 -4.42
CA GLU A 96 11.39 0.72 -4.03
C GLU A 96 11.25 2.11 -3.38
N PRO A 97 10.58 2.19 -2.21
CA PRO A 97 10.37 3.46 -1.52
C PRO A 97 11.72 4.10 -1.15
N THR A 98 11.80 5.41 -1.32
CA THR A 98 12.92 6.24 -0.85
C THR A 98 12.40 7.51 -0.18
N PRO A 99 13.25 8.25 0.56
CA PRO A 99 12.88 9.56 1.10
C PRO A 99 12.50 10.60 0.02
N GLN A 100 12.83 10.36 -1.26
CA GLN A 100 12.51 11.24 -2.39
C GLN A 100 11.32 10.76 -3.22
N GLY A 101 10.65 9.68 -2.81
CA GLY A 101 9.59 9.04 -3.58
C GLY A 101 9.96 7.63 -4.03
N TYR A 102 8.99 6.90 -4.59
CA TYR A 102 9.22 5.56 -5.11
C TYR A 102 10.15 5.60 -6.33
N ARG A 103 11.17 4.75 -6.35
CA ARG A 103 12.11 4.69 -7.48
C ARG A 103 11.47 4.09 -8.73
N THR A 104 10.58 3.12 -8.54
CA THR A 104 9.94 2.38 -9.63
C THR A 104 8.45 2.64 -9.64
N ARG A 105 7.93 3.03 -10.81
CA ARG A 105 6.49 3.10 -11.09
C ARG A 105 6.16 2.34 -12.38
N THR A 106 5.38 1.27 -12.27
CA THR A 106 4.94 0.46 -13.41
C THR A 106 3.44 0.66 -13.65
N ARG A 107 3.04 0.82 -14.91
CA ARG A 107 1.62 0.94 -15.29
C ARG A 107 1.13 -0.37 -15.91
N TYR A 108 0.10 -0.95 -15.33
CA TYR A 108 -0.57 -2.15 -15.82
C TYR A 108 -1.94 -1.81 -16.42
N ARG A 109 -2.23 -2.38 -17.59
CA ARG A 109 -3.49 -2.27 -18.33
C ARG A 109 -4.37 -3.51 -18.14
N PRO A 110 -5.66 -3.43 -18.52
CA PRO A 110 -6.54 -4.59 -18.53
C PRO A 110 -5.92 -5.76 -19.31
N GLY A 111 -5.89 -6.94 -18.70
CA GLY A 111 -5.30 -8.16 -19.26
C GLY A 111 -3.83 -8.39 -18.90
N GLU A 112 -3.12 -7.38 -18.39
CA GLU A 112 -1.76 -7.55 -17.89
C GLU A 112 -1.76 -8.17 -16.49
N ARG A 113 -0.70 -8.92 -16.17
CA ARG A 113 -0.51 -9.54 -14.86
C ARG A 113 0.34 -8.62 -13.99
N ILE A 114 -0.21 -8.27 -12.84
CA ILE A 114 0.50 -7.53 -11.80
C ILE A 114 1.08 -8.51 -10.76
N PRO A 115 2.37 -8.42 -10.40
CA PRO A 115 2.93 -9.26 -9.35
C PRO A 115 2.34 -8.87 -7.98
N VAL A 116 1.96 -9.85 -7.18
CA VAL A 116 1.54 -9.63 -5.78
C VAL A 116 2.74 -9.89 -4.88
N ARG A 117 3.59 -8.88 -4.74
CA ARG A 117 4.94 -9.01 -4.15
C ARG A 117 4.96 -9.55 -2.73
N TYR A 118 3.93 -9.25 -1.93
CA TYR A 118 3.87 -9.74 -0.56
C TYR A 118 3.54 -11.23 -0.46
N ALA A 119 2.95 -11.84 -1.50
CA ALA A 119 2.71 -13.28 -1.51
C ALA A 119 4.04 -14.04 -1.48
N ASP A 120 5.08 -13.51 -2.14
CA ASP A 120 6.43 -14.07 -2.12
C ASP A 120 7.13 -13.90 -0.75
N LEU A 121 6.76 -12.86 0.01
CA LEU A 121 7.30 -12.62 1.36
C LEU A 121 6.77 -13.62 2.38
N LEU A 122 5.53 -14.07 2.20
CA LEU A 122 4.83 -14.96 3.15
C LEU A 122 5.06 -16.44 2.87
N GLY A 123 5.43 -16.80 1.64
CA GLY A 123 5.75 -18.17 1.23
C GLY A 123 7.15 -18.67 1.59
N ARG A 124 8.00 -17.84 2.21
CA ARG A 124 9.40 -18.16 2.54
C ARG A 124 9.63 -18.71 3.95
N ARG A 125 8.64 -19.39 4.53
CA ARG A 125 8.80 -20.09 5.82
C ARG A 125 9.12 -21.57 5.64
#